data_AF-A0A1G6UA11-F1
#
_entry.id   AF-A0A1G6UA11-F1
#
_cell.length_a   1.000
_cell.length_b   1.000
_cell.length_c   1.000
_cell.angle_alpha   90.00
_cell.angle_beta   90.00
_cell.angle_gamma   90.00
#
_symmetry.space_group_name_H-M   'P 1'
#
loop_
_entity.id
_entity.type
_entity.pdbx_description
1 polymer ?
#
loop_
_entity_poly.entity_id
_entity_poly.type
_entity_poly.pdbx_seq_one_letter_code
_entity_poly.pdbx_strand_id
1 'polypeptide(L)'
;MSVQMVSKVEALSRTTAVDISPQNGEVESLDDRLRDLFAGSSAATQSLYDSIMADVQHPTRLSAPGALLALQIQLGDYRHEVETVSALTRKGVSLVETLLRS
;
A
#
# COMPACT_ATOMS: atom_id res chain seq x y z
N MET A 1 -19.50 -6.90 37.25
CA MET A 1 -19.88 -5.89 36.23
C MET A 1 -18.69 -5.16 35.59
N SER A 2 -17.43 -5.64 35.72
CA SER A 2 -16.23 -4.97 35.18
C SER A 2 -15.68 -5.59 33.88
N VAL A 3 -15.98 -6.86 33.60
CA VAL A 3 -15.42 -7.60 32.44
C VAL A 3 -16.00 -7.12 31.10
N GLN A 4 -17.24 -6.63 31.10
CA GLN A 4 -17.94 -6.17 29.90
C GLN A 4 -17.46 -4.79 29.39
N MET A 5 -16.75 -4.03 30.23
CA MET A 5 -16.12 -2.77 29.80
C MET A 5 -14.79 -3.00 29.09
N VAL A 6 -14.01 -4.01 29.50
CA VAL A 6 -12.72 -4.34 28.86
C VAL A 6 -12.93 -4.86 27.44
N SER A 7 -13.94 -5.70 27.20
CA SER A 7 -14.22 -6.23 25.85
C SER A 7 -14.71 -5.15 24.86
N LYS A 8 -15.34 -4.07 25.36
CA LYS A 8 -15.78 -2.94 24.54
C LYS A 8 -14.61 -2.05 24.11
N VAL A 9 -13.57 -1.94 24.94
CA VAL A 9 -12.35 -1.20 24.61
C VAL A 9 -11.53 -1.94 23.54
N GLU A 10 -11.39 -3.27 23.65
CA GLU A 10 -10.73 -4.08 22.62
C GLU A 10 -11.46 -4.07 21.27
N ALA A 11 -12.80 -4.03 21.28
CA ALA A 11 -13.59 -3.90 20.06
C ALA A 11 -13.40 -2.54 19.39
N LEU A 12 -13.21 -1.46 20.17
CA LEU A 12 -12.96 -0.12 19.66
C LEU A 12 -11.57 -0.01 19.02
N SER A 13 -10.54 -0.67 19.59
CA SER A 13 -9.17 -0.71 19.04
C SER A 13 -9.04 -1.39 17.67
N ARG A 14 -10.05 -2.13 17.21
CA ARG A 14 -10.08 -2.71 15.84
C ARG A 14 -10.75 -1.81 14.81
N THR A 15 -11.14 -0.60 15.18
CA THR A 15 -11.76 0.33 14.25
C THR A 15 -10.67 1.04 13.45
N THR A 16 -10.36 0.54 12.26
CA THR A 16 -9.50 1.25 11.30
C THR A 16 -10.28 2.45 10.77
N ALA A 17 -9.88 3.65 11.14
CA ALA A 17 -10.46 4.86 10.58
C ALA A 17 -10.06 4.95 9.09
N VAL A 18 -11.05 4.96 8.20
CA VAL A 18 -10.86 5.18 6.76
C VAL A 18 -11.18 6.65 6.50
N ASP A 19 -10.18 7.41 6.05
CA ASP A 19 -10.39 8.78 5.58
C ASP A 19 -11.14 8.76 4.24
N ILE A 20 -12.29 9.42 4.19
CA ILE A 20 -13.16 9.54 3.02
C ILE A 20 -13.14 10.95 2.43
N SER A 21 -12.21 11.80 2.87
CA SER A 21 -12.10 13.17 2.38
C SER A 21 -11.82 13.18 0.88
N PRO A 22 -12.58 13.93 0.07
CA PRO A 22 -12.31 14.04 -1.36
C PRO A 22 -10.95 14.69 -1.58
N GLN A 23 -10.08 13.99 -2.30
CA GLN A 23 -8.74 14.44 -2.72
C GLN A 23 -8.88 15.45 -3.88
N ASN A 24 -9.59 16.55 -3.66
CA ASN A 24 -9.73 17.61 -4.67
C ASN A 24 -8.54 18.57 -4.56
N GLY A 25 -7.38 18.10 -5.02
CA GLY A 25 -6.24 18.98 -5.30
C GLY A 25 -6.43 19.62 -6.67
N GLU A 26 -6.46 20.95 -6.73
CA GLU A 26 -6.37 21.69 -7.98
C GLU A 26 -4.94 21.53 -8.51
N VAL A 27 -4.74 20.59 -9.42
CA VAL A 27 -3.42 20.25 -9.97
C VAL A 27 -3.09 21.24 -11.09
N GLU A 28 -2.26 22.24 -10.79
CA GLU A 28 -1.93 23.32 -11.73
C GLU A 28 -0.83 22.90 -12.75
N SER A 29 0.01 21.91 -12.42
CA SER A 29 1.15 21.45 -13.23
C SER A 29 1.30 19.91 -13.27
N LEU A 30 1.86 19.41 -14.38
CA LEU A 30 2.16 17.98 -14.57
C LEU A 30 3.30 17.52 -13.64
N ASP A 31 4.25 18.40 -13.32
CA ASP A 31 5.33 18.11 -12.36
C ASP A 31 4.79 17.89 -10.95
N ASP A 32 3.90 18.79 -10.51
CA ASP A 32 3.23 18.65 -9.21
C ASP A 32 2.37 17.39 -9.15
N ARG A 33 1.66 17.06 -10.24
CA ARG A 33 0.94 15.80 -10.34
C ARG A 33 1.85 14.58 -10.18
N LEU A 34 3.01 14.58 -10.83
CA LEU A 34 3.96 13.47 -10.76
C LEU A 34 4.55 13.36 -9.35
N ARG A 35 4.86 14.49 -8.70
CA ARG A 35 5.35 14.52 -7.32
C ARG A 35 4.31 13.94 -6.36
N ASP A 36 3.05 14.37 -6.46
CA ASP A 36 1.98 13.91 -5.59
C ASP A 36 1.69 12.41 -5.79
N LEU A 37 1.60 11.97 -7.05
CA LEU A 37 1.41 10.55 -7.37
C LEU A 37 2.58 9.69 -6.87
N PHE A 38 3.81 10.17 -7.00
CA PHE A 38 5.00 9.48 -6.49
C PHE A 38 5.00 9.40 -4.96
N ALA A 39 4.70 10.50 -4.27
CA ALA A 39 4.63 10.54 -2.82
C ALA A 39 3.54 9.60 -2.29
N GLY A 40 2.35 9.65 -2.88
CA GLY A 40 1.23 8.77 -2.54
C GLY A 40 1.55 7.30 -2.79
N SER A 41 2.09 6.96 -3.97
CA SER A 41 2.50 5.59 -4.30
C SER A 41 3.59 5.08 -3.35
N SER A 42 4.61 5.88 -3.06
CA SER A 42 5.70 5.50 -2.15
C SER A 42 5.20 5.24 -0.73
N ALA A 43 4.33 6.10 -0.21
CA ALA A 43 3.74 5.93 1.11
C ALA A 43 2.85 4.67 1.17
N ALA A 44 2.04 4.43 0.13
CA ALA A 44 1.19 3.25 0.05
C ALA A 44 2.01 1.95 -0.04
N THR A 45 3.04 1.92 -0.89
CA THR A 45 3.95 0.76 -1.04
C THR A 45 4.69 0.47 0.26
N GLN A 46 5.18 1.49 0.97
CA GLN A 46 5.84 1.32 2.28
C GLN A 46 4.86 0.80 3.33
N SER A 47 3.65 1.37 3.42
CA SER A 47 2.63 0.90 4.37
C SER A 47 2.24 -0.56 4.13
N LEU A 48 2.17 -0.99 2.88
CA LEU A 48 1.87 -2.38 2.52
C LEU A 48 3.02 -3.31 2.92
N TYR A 49 4.27 -2.90 2.66
CA TYR A 49 5.45 -3.63 3.12
C TYR A 49 5.47 -3.81 4.63
N ASP A 50 5.21 -2.73 5.38
CA ASP A 50 5.18 -2.76 6.85
C ASP A 50 4.06 -3.68 7.36
N SER A 51 2.90 -3.69 6.70
CA SER A 51 1.80 -4.61 7.03
C SER A 51 2.18 -6.07 6.81
N ILE A 52 2.79 -6.39 5.66
CA ILE A 52 3.26 -7.76 5.35
C ILE A 52 4.31 -8.19 6.38
N MET A 53 5.24 -7.30 6.71
CA MET A 53 6.31 -7.59 7.66
C MET A 53 5.76 -7.79 9.08
N ALA A 54 4.81 -6.96 9.51
CA ALA A 54 4.12 -7.14 10.77
C ALA A 54 3.42 -8.51 10.82
N ASP A 55 2.75 -8.91 9.75
CA ASP A 55 2.04 -10.19 9.68
C ASP A 55 2.98 -11.40 9.74
N VAL A 56 4.15 -11.31 9.10
CA VAL A 56 5.20 -12.32 9.17
C VAL A 56 5.81 -12.41 10.57
N GLN A 57 5.97 -11.29 11.26
CA GLN A 57 6.54 -11.26 12.61
C GLN A 57 5.59 -11.77 13.70
N HIS A 58 4.29 -11.90 13.41
CA HIS A 58 3.31 -12.43 14.37
C HIS A 58 3.18 -13.96 14.28
N PRO A 59 3.69 -14.73 15.27
CA PRO A 59 3.74 -16.20 15.21
C PRO A 59 2.37 -16.87 15.12
N THR A 60 1.32 -16.24 15.66
CA THR A 60 -0.06 -16.73 15.58
C THR A 60 -0.66 -16.62 14.18
N ARG A 61 -0.21 -15.68 13.34
CA ARG A 61 -0.67 -15.57 11.94
C ARG A 61 -0.03 -16.61 11.03
N LEU A 62 1.20 -17.03 11.32
CA LEU A 62 1.89 -18.06 10.54
C LEU A 62 1.39 -19.49 10.81
N SER A 63 0.58 -19.66 11.86
CA SER A 63 0.12 -20.97 12.33
C SER A 63 -1.22 -21.41 11.69
N ALA A 64 -1.93 -20.51 11.02
CA ALA A 64 -3.26 -20.76 10.47
C ALA A 64 -3.23 -20.73 8.93
N PRO A 65 -3.70 -21.79 8.24
CA PRO A 65 -3.69 -21.86 6.77
C PRO A 65 -4.41 -20.68 6.08
N GLY A 66 -5.53 -20.22 6.65
CA GLY A 66 -6.26 -19.08 6.10
C GLY A 66 -5.48 -17.75 6.21
N ALA A 67 -4.69 -17.59 7.27
CA ALA A 67 -3.84 -16.41 7.45
C ALA A 67 -2.63 -16.44 6.50
N LEU A 68 -2.07 -17.62 6.23
CA LEU A 68 -1.02 -17.79 5.22
C LEU A 68 -1.52 -17.49 3.80
N LEU A 69 -2.73 -17.92 3.45
CA LEU A 69 -3.33 -17.59 2.16
C LEU A 69 -3.53 -16.07 2.00
N ALA A 70 -4.05 -15.41 3.04
CA ALA A 70 -4.22 -13.96 3.03
C ALA A 70 -2.88 -13.23 2.86
N LEU A 71 -1.83 -13.67 3.58
CA LEU A 71 -0.48 -13.13 3.45
C LEU A 71 0.09 -13.34 2.03
N GLN A 72 -0.14 -14.51 1.43
CA GLN A 72 0.30 -14.81 0.08
C GLN A 72 -0.38 -13.91 -0.97
N ILE A 73 -1.66 -13.60 -0.79
CA ILE A 73 -2.39 -12.67 -1.66
C ILE A 73 -1.78 -11.28 -1.53
N GLN A 74 -1.62 -10.76 -0.31
CA GLN A 74 -1.01 -9.44 -0.08
C GLN A 74 0.41 -9.34 -0.65
N LEU A 75 1.22 -10.39 -0.51
CA LEU A 75 2.57 -10.43 -1.09
C LEU A 75 2.54 -10.46 -2.62
N GLY A 76 1.57 -11.16 -3.20
CA GLY A 76 1.34 -11.18 -4.65
C GLY A 76 0.97 -9.80 -5.18
N ASP A 77 0.03 -9.12 -4.53
CA ASP A 77 -0.42 -7.78 -4.89
C ASP A 77 0.73 -6.77 -4.80
N TYR A 78 1.49 -6.77 -3.70
CA TYR A 78 2.71 -5.96 -3.52
C TYR A 78 3.68 -6.13 -4.68
N ARG A 79 4.01 -7.40 -4.97
CA ARG A 79 4.99 -7.74 -6.00
C ARG A 79 4.52 -7.25 -7.36
N HIS A 80 3.25 -7.49 -7.69
CA HIS A 80 2.69 -7.12 -8.97
C HIS A 80 2.69 -5.60 -9.18
N GLU A 81 2.33 -4.84 -8.16
CA GLU A 81 2.33 -3.38 -8.20
C GLU A 81 3.73 -2.82 -8.47
N VAL A 82 4.73 -3.23 -7.68
CA VAL A 82 6.12 -2.75 -7.81
C VAL A 82 6.73 -3.13 -9.15
N GLU A 83 6.53 -4.38 -9.61
CA GLU A 83 7.05 -4.84 -10.91
C GLU A 83 6.42 -4.06 -12.07
N THR A 84 5.11 -3.80 -12.01
CA THR A 84 4.39 -3.09 -13.07
C THR A 84 4.83 -1.63 -13.17
N VAL A 85 4.89 -0.92 -12.04
CA VAL A 85 5.36 0.48 -11.99
C VAL A 85 6.80 0.58 -12.50
N SER A 86 7.67 -0.33 -12.08
CA SER A 86 9.08 -0.37 -12.52
C SER A 86 9.19 -0.62 -14.03
N ALA A 87 8.43 -1.58 -14.56
CA ALA A 87 8.43 -1.92 -15.97
C ALA A 87 7.90 -0.78 -16.84
N LEU A 88 6.80 -0.14 -16.41
CA LEU A 88 6.20 0.98 -17.12
C LEU A 88 7.13 2.19 -17.13
N THR A 89 7.73 2.52 -15.98
CA THR A 89 8.70 3.62 -15.85
C THR A 89 9.88 3.40 -16.79
N ARG A 90 10.48 2.21 -16.77
CA ARG A 90 11.59 1.87 -17.67
C ARG A 90 11.19 2.01 -19.15
N LYS A 91 10.02 1.50 -19.54
CA LYS A 91 9.52 1.63 -20.92
C LYS A 91 9.27 3.08 -21.32
N GLY A 92 8.68 3.88 -20.43
CA GLY A 92 8.44 5.30 -20.66
C GLY A 92 9.73 6.08 -20.90
N VAL A 93 10.74 5.88 -20.05
CA VAL A 93 12.06 6.50 -20.21
C VAL A 93 12.72 6.05 -21.52
N SER A 94 12.71 4.75 -21.84
CA SER A 94 13.27 4.25 -23.09
C SER A 94 12.59 4.83 -24.34
N LEU A 95 11.29 5.10 -24.31
CA LEU A 95 10.58 5.78 -25.40
C LEU A 95 11.09 7.22 -25.58
N VAL A 96 11.23 7.97 -24.48
CA VAL A 96 11.77 9.34 -24.51
C VAL A 96 13.21 9.35 -25.03
N GLU A 97 14.07 8.45 -24.54
CA GLU A 97 15.45 8.31 -25.01
C GLU A 97 15.52 8.00 -26.51
N THR A 98 14.59 7.17 -27.01
CA THR A 98 14.50 6.83 -28.43
C THR A 98 14.13 8.06 -29.26
N LEU A 99 13.14 8.83 -28.83
CA LEU A 99 12.68 10.05 -29.51
C LEU A 99 13.73 11.17 -29.50
N LEU A 100 14.54 11.27 -28.44
CA LEU A 100 15.62 12.27 -28.35
C LEU A 100 16.85 11.91 -29.17
N ARG A 101 17.03 10.63 -29.52
CA ARG A 101 18.19 10.13 -30.28
C ARG A 101 17.90 10.04 -31.78
N SER A 102 16.63 9.93 -32.19
CA SER A 102 16.19 9.99 -33.59
C SER A 102 16.22 11.41 -34.14
#